data_AF-A0A7V1PT27-F1
#
_entry.id   AF-A0A7V1PT27-F1
#
_cell.length_a   1.000
_cell.length_b   1.000
_cell.length_c   1.000
_cell.angle_alpha   90.00
_cell.angle_beta   90.00
_cell.angle_gamma   90.00
#
_symmetry.space_group_name_H-M   'P 1'
#
loop_
_entity.id
_entity.type
_entity.pdbx_description
1 polymer ?
#
loop_
_entity_poly.entity_id
_entity_poly.type
_entity_poly.pdbx_seq_one_letter_code
_entity_poly.pdbx_strand_id
1 'polypeptide(L)'
;MSVTPSHIIEYLYCPRFTYFEYVLSIPQYEERHYKIQKGRQIHELKLVRNREYLRKKTGAVEKYTDQYLTNGYLRGKVDEVLLLSDGTMAPLDYKFAVYKERIFET
;
A
#
# COMPACT_ATOMS: atom_id res chain seq x y z
N MET A 1 -5.81 8.56 19.37
CA MET A 1 -6.09 8.94 17.96
C MET A 1 -5.08 8.20 17.11
N SER A 2 -5.51 7.47 16.06
CA SER A 2 -4.60 6.69 15.22
C SER A 2 -4.64 7.21 13.79
N VAL A 3 -3.47 7.58 13.25
CA VAL A 3 -3.32 7.99 11.85
C VAL A 3 -3.05 6.76 10.97
N THR A 4 -3.19 6.92 9.65
CA THR A 4 -2.88 5.90 8.65
C THR A 4 -1.78 6.38 7.71
N PRO A 5 -1.05 5.48 7.03
CA PRO A 5 -0.12 5.88 5.97
C PRO A 5 -0.78 6.75 4.89
N SER A 6 -2.05 6.53 4.55
CA SER A 6 -2.80 7.38 3.61
C SER A 6 -2.86 8.83 4.09
N HIS A 7 -3.22 9.07 5.36
CA HIS A 7 -3.24 10.43 5.92
C HIS A 7 -1.88 11.10 5.84
N ILE A 8 -0.79 10.35 6.07
CA ILE A 8 0.57 10.88 6.00
C ILE A 8 0.92 11.28 4.56
N ILE A 9 0.64 10.42 3.57
CA ILE A 9 0.91 10.70 2.16
C ILE A 9 0.08 11.90 1.66
N GLU A 10 -1.20 11.95 2.00
CA GLU A 10 -2.08 13.07 1.68
C GLU A 10 -1.60 14.38 2.31
N TYR A 11 -1.14 14.33 3.55
CA TYR A 11 -0.60 15.49 4.23
C TYR A 11 0.69 15.98 3.56
N LEU A 12 1.60 15.07 3.22
CA LEU A 12 2.84 15.37 2.49
C LEU A 12 2.57 15.93 1.09
N TYR A 13 1.49 15.50 0.44
CA TYR A 13 1.03 16.07 -0.82
C TYR A 13 0.44 17.47 -0.62
N CYS A 14 -0.50 17.63 0.31
CA CYS A 14 -1.10 18.91 0.66
C CYS A 14 -1.82 18.84 2.03
N PRO A 15 -1.36 19.56 3.07
CA PRO A 15 -2.00 19.56 4.38
C PRO A 15 -3.47 19.99 4.38
N ARG A 16 -3.88 20.85 3.43
CA ARG A 16 -5.28 21.27 3.29
C ARG A 16 -6.17 20.10 2.89
N PHE A 17 -5.65 19.16 2.11
CA PHE A 17 -6.39 17.97 1.69
C PHE A 17 -6.78 17.12 2.90
N THR A 18 -5.80 16.84 3.78
CA THR A 18 -6.05 16.13 5.05
C THR A 18 -7.05 16.86 5.94
N TYR A 19 -7.05 18.20 5.96
CA TYR A 19 -8.07 18.95 6.72
C TYR A 19 -9.49 18.73 6.17
N PHE A 20 -9.69 18.86 4.85
CA PHE A 20 -11.01 18.69 4.26
C PHE A 20 -11.53 17.25 4.39
N GLU A 21 -10.66 16.26 4.19
CA GLU A 21 -11.07 14.87 4.25
C GLU A 21 -11.13 14.32 5.68
N TYR A 22 -10.05 14.44 6.46
CA TYR A 22 -9.95 13.77 7.76
C TYR A 22 -10.63 14.56 8.89
N VAL A 23 -10.56 15.90 8.87
CA VAL A 23 -11.17 16.74 9.92
C VAL A 23 -12.62 17.08 9.58
N LEU A 24 -12.87 17.56 8.35
CA LEU A 24 -14.24 17.92 7.93
C LEU A 24 -15.05 16.73 7.38
N SER A 25 -14.44 15.54 7.23
CA SER A 25 -15.12 14.32 6.76
C SER A 25 -15.79 14.50 5.38
N ILE A 26 -15.21 15.34 4.52
CA ILE A 26 -15.71 15.54 3.15
C ILE A 26 -15.29 14.33 2.30
N PRO A 27 -16.23 13.62 1.65
CA PRO A 27 -15.91 12.42 0.88
C PRO A 27 -15.10 12.75 -0.38
N GLN A 28 -14.09 11.93 -0.67
CA GLN A 28 -13.28 12.04 -1.89
C GLN A 28 -14.02 11.58 -3.17
N TYR A 29 -15.12 10.85 -3.04
CA TYR A 29 -15.82 10.19 -4.16
C TYR A 29 -14.89 9.33 -5.04
N GLU A 30 -14.02 8.55 -4.40
CA GLU A 30 -13.03 7.68 -5.05
C GLU A 30 -13.62 6.71 -6.08
N GLU A 31 -14.90 6.34 -5.95
CA GLU A 31 -15.65 5.52 -6.89
C GLU A 31 -15.70 6.12 -8.30
N ARG A 32 -15.59 7.45 -8.41
CA ARG A 32 -15.58 8.16 -9.70
C ARG A 32 -14.21 8.11 -10.38
N HIS A 33 -13.17 7.69 -9.67
CA HIS A 33 -11.79 7.71 -10.17
C HIS A 33 -11.35 6.33 -10.67
N TYR A 34 -11.32 6.17 -12.00
CA TYR A 34 -10.95 4.91 -12.67
C TYR A 34 -9.63 4.29 -12.17
N LYS A 35 -8.59 5.10 -11.94
CA LYS A 35 -7.29 4.60 -11.47
C LYS A 35 -7.36 3.97 -10.08
N ILE A 36 -8.17 4.56 -9.20
CA ILE A 36 -8.35 4.06 -7.83
C ILE A 36 -9.09 2.73 -7.88
N GLN A 37 -10.21 2.68 -8.61
CA GLN A 37 -11.00 1.45 -8.79
C GLN A 37 -10.16 0.32 -9.41
N LYS A 38 -9.38 0.63 -10.45
CA LYS A 38 -8.48 -0.33 -11.07
C LYS A 38 -7.38 -0.82 -10.12
N GLY A 39 -6.83 0.09 -9.30
CA GLY A 39 -5.85 -0.26 -8.27
C GLY A 39 -6.42 -1.26 -7.25
N ARG A 40 -7.64 -1.01 -6.75
CA ARG A 40 -8.34 -1.90 -5.82
C ARG A 40 -8.56 -3.30 -6.41
N GLN A 41 -9.07 -3.37 -7.64
CA GLN A 41 -9.27 -4.65 -8.35
C GLN A 41 -7.96 -5.44 -8.52
N ILE A 42 -6.86 -4.76 -8.87
CA ILE A 42 -5.55 -5.42 -9.04
C ILE A 42 -5.04 -5.97 -7.71
N HIS A 43 -5.23 -5.23 -6.61
CA HIS A 43 -4.85 -5.68 -5.29
C HIS A 43 -5.65 -6.93 -4.87
N GLU A 44 -6.97 -6.93 -5.06
CA GLU A 44 -7.84 -8.09 -4.80
C GLU A 44 -7.44 -9.32 -5.65
N LEU A 45 -7.19 -9.11 -6.95
CA LEU A 45 -6.77 -10.20 -7.84
C LEU A 45 -5.45 -10.82 -7.41
N LYS A 46 -4.53 -10.06 -6.80
CA LYS A 46 -3.25 -10.59 -6.27
C LYS A 46 -3.39 -11.38 -4.98
N LEU A 47 -4.40 -11.09 -4.16
CA LEU A 47 -4.68 -11.91 -2.98
C LEU A 47 -5.13 -13.32 -3.39
N VAL A 48 -5.83 -13.43 -4.53
CA VAL A 48 -6.31 -14.71 -5.07
C VAL A 48 -5.25 -15.38 -5.95
N ARG A 49 -4.60 -14.62 -6.84
CA ARG A 49 -3.65 -15.12 -7.84
C ARG A 49 -2.23 -15.03 -7.29
N ASN A 50 -1.51 -16.15 -7.30
CA ASN A 50 -0.11 -16.26 -6.84
C ASN A 50 0.07 -16.18 -5.31
N ARG A 51 -0.89 -16.68 -4.54
CA ARG A 51 -0.78 -16.75 -3.06
C ARG A 51 0.46 -17.52 -2.60
N GLU A 52 0.92 -18.52 -3.35
CA GLU A 52 2.11 -19.31 -3.01
C GLU A 52 3.39 -18.84 -3.72
N TYR A 53 3.32 -17.82 -4.58
CA TYR A 53 4.51 -17.32 -5.28
C TYR A 53 5.44 -16.60 -4.31
N LEU A 54 6.67 -17.11 -4.18
CA LEU A 54 7.72 -16.53 -3.35
C LEU A 54 8.85 -15.99 -4.24
N ARG A 55 9.29 -14.76 -3.96
CA ARG A 55 10.37 -14.10 -4.71
C ARG A 55 11.73 -14.62 -4.29
N LYS A 56 12.07 -15.86 -4.71
CA LYS A 56 13.33 -16.51 -4.32
C LYS A 56 14.59 -15.71 -4.71
N LYS A 57 14.54 -14.95 -5.81
CA LYS A 57 15.67 -14.09 -6.25
C LYS A 57 16.01 -12.97 -5.24
N THR A 58 15.06 -12.53 -4.43
CA THR A 58 15.30 -11.52 -3.38
C THR A 58 15.71 -12.16 -2.04
N GLY A 59 15.94 -13.47 -1.99
CA GLY A 59 16.27 -14.18 -0.74
C GLY A 59 15.07 -14.43 0.18
N ALA A 60 13.84 -14.26 -0.32
CA ALA A 60 12.64 -14.48 0.47
C ALA A 60 12.45 -15.97 0.78
N VAL A 61 12.24 -16.29 2.06
CA VAL A 61 11.99 -17.65 2.59
C VAL A 61 10.53 -17.86 2.95
N GLU A 62 9.85 -16.80 3.37
CA GLU A 62 8.43 -16.80 3.71
C GLU A 62 7.81 -15.45 3.33
N LYS A 63 6.48 -15.40 3.24
CA LYS A 63 5.76 -14.15 3.03
C LYS A 63 4.47 -14.10 3.84
N TYR A 64 4.12 -12.89 4.27
CA TYR A 64 2.88 -12.57 4.95
C TYR A 64 2.10 -11.58 4.09
N THR A 65 0.93 -11.98 3.61
CA THR A 65 0.07 -11.11 2.80
C THR A 65 -0.96 -10.42 3.66
N ASP A 66 -1.33 -9.20 3.29
CA ASP A 66 -2.49 -8.50 3.84
C ASP A 66 -2.43 -8.22 5.35
N GLN A 67 -1.24 -7.86 5.84
CA GLN A 67 -0.98 -7.72 7.27
C GLN A 67 -1.48 -6.39 7.81
N TYR A 68 -2.38 -6.45 8.79
CA TYR A 68 -2.79 -5.29 9.56
C TYR A 68 -1.81 -5.04 10.70
N LEU A 69 -1.16 -3.87 10.69
CA LEU A 69 -0.18 -3.46 11.70
C LEU A 69 -0.68 -2.21 12.41
N THR A 70 -0.50 -2.16 13.73
CA THR A 70 -0.92 -1.02 14.54
C THR A 70 -0.03 -0.84 15.76
N ASN A 71 0.07 0.39 16.23
CA ASN A 71 0.60 0.75 17.55
C ASN A 71 -0.31 1.80 18.19
N GLY A 72 0.14 2.49 19.25
CA GLY A 72 -0.65 3.52 19.93
C GLY A 72 -0.96 4.78 19.09
N TYR A 73 -0.29 4.97 17.95
CA TYR A 73 -0.33 6.19 17.15
C TYR A 73 -0.67 5.97 15.66
N LEU A 74 -0.28 4.84 15.09
CA LEU A 74 -0.35 4.54 13.66
C LEU A 74 -1.01 3.17 13.47
N ARG A 75 -1.86 3.08 12.45
CA ARG A 75 -2.42 1.82 11.97
C ARG A 75 -2.39 1.78 10.46
N GLY A 76 -2.21 0.61 9.87
CA GLY A 76 -2.18 0.47 8.43
C GLY A 76 -2.25 -0.98 8.00
N LYS A 77 -2.44 -1.16 6.70
CA LYS A 77 -2.40 -2.46 6.05
C LYS A 77 -1.18 -2.48 5.15
N VAL A 78 -0.37 -3.52 5.28
CA VAL A 78 0.78 -3.77 4.39
C VAL A 78 0.39 -4.91 3.45
N ASP A 79 0.53 -4.67 2.15
CA ASP A 79 0.09 -5.63 1.14
C ASP A 79 0.84 -6.96 1.27
N GLU A 80 2.16 -6.91 1.42
CA GLU A 80 3.00 -8.09 1.58
C GLU A 80 4.25 -7.78 2.42
N VAL A 81 4.66 -8.71 3.27
CA VAL A 81 5.91 -8.65 4.03
C VAL A 81 6.69 -9.93 3.73
N LEU A 82 7.93 -9.79 3.25
CA LEU A 82 8.81 -10.92 2.97
C LEU A 82 9.75 -11.16 4.16
N LEU A 83 9.80 -12.40 4.65
CA LEU A 83 10.88 -12.84 5.54
C LEU A 83 12.07 -13.23 4.66
N LEU A 84 13.22 -12.64 4.92
CA LEU A 84 14.46 -12.92 4.19
C LEU A 84 15.31 -13.96 4.92
N SER A 85 16.24 -14.60 4.20
CA SER A 85 17.11 -15.65 4.74
C SER A 85 18.01 -15.21 5.89
N ASP A 86 18.26 -13.90 6.04
CA ASP A 86 19.01 -13.32 7.15
C ASP A 86 18.15 -13.03 8.39
N GLY A 87 16.85 -13.37 8.34
CA GLY A 87 15.88 -13.13 9.40
C GLY A 87 15.25 -11.74 9.38
N THR A 88 15.61 -10.86 8.45
CA THR A 88 14.99 -9.54 8.31
C THR A 88 13.65 -9.61 7.58
N MET A 89 12.80 -8.60 7.76
CA MET A 89 11.48 -8.50 7.12
C MET A 89 11.39 -7.27 6.22
N ALA A 90 11.05 -7.46 4.95
CA ALA A 90 10.94 -6.39 3.96
C ALA A 90 9.46 -6.15 3.57
N PRO A 91 8.90 -4.95 3.79
CA PRO A 91 7.55 -4.62 3.35
C PRO A 91 7.51 -4.32 1.85
N LEU A 92 6.44 -4.75 1.20
CA LEU A 92 6.13 -4.50 -0.20
C LEU A 92 4.74 -3.87 -0.28
N ASP A 93 4.68 -2.70 -0.92
CA ASP A 93 3.44 -2.01 -1.24
C ASP A 93 3.28 -1.94 -2.76
N TYR A 94 2.09 -2.29 -3.24
CA TYR A 94 1.79 -2.31 -4.67
C TYR A 94 1.10 -1.04 -5.10
N LYS A 95 1.78 -0.22 -5.91
CA LYS A 95 1.16 0.92 -6.59
C LYS A 95 0.91 0.61 -8.06
N PHE A 96 -0.32 0.86 -8.51
CA PHE A 96 -0.65 0.83 -9.93
C PHE A 96 -0.32 2.18 -10.57
N ALA A 97 0.59 2.18 -11.53
CA ALA A 97 0.91 3.34 -12.36
C ALA A 97 0.85 2.96 -13.84
N VAL A 98 0.45 3.91 -14.68
CA VAL A 98 0.58 3.75 -16.14
C VAL A 98 2.07 3.80 -16.46
N TYR A 99 2.60 2.71 -17.03
CA TYR A 99 3.97 2.69 -17.51
C TYR A 99 4.09 3.65 -18.70
N LYS A 100 4.89 4.71 -18.55
CA LYS A 100 5.10 5.74 -19.57
C LYS A 100 6.42 5.53 -20.34
N GLU A 101 6.87 4.28 -20.46
CA GLU A 101 8.15 3.92 -21.12
C GLU A 101 9.38 4.64 -20.55
N ARG A 102 9.27 5.17 -19.33
CA ARG A 102 10.35 5.84 -18.62
C ARG A 102 10.67 5.05 -17.37
N ILE A 103 11.90 4.56 -17.30
CA ILE A 103 12.46 3.97 -16.09
C ILE A 103 13.07 5.12 -15.29
N PHE A 104 12.56 5.35 -14.09
CA PHE A 104 13.17 6.28 -13.14
C PHE A 104 14.26 5.50 -12.39
N GLU A 105 15.51 5.95 -12.46
CA GLU A 105 16.55 5.47 -11.56
C GLU A 105 16.20 5.95 -10.14
N THR A 106 16.16 5.00 -9.20
CA THR A 106 15.91 5.26 -7.77
C THR A 106 17.18 4.93 -7.00
#